data_AF-A0A972S1F8-F1
#
_entry.id   AF-A0A972S1F8-F1
#
_cell.length_a   1.000
_cell.length_b   1.000
_cell.length_c   1.000
_cell.angle_alpha   90.00
_cell.angle_beta   90.00
_cell.angle_gamma   90.00
#
_symmetry.space_group_name_H-M   'P 1'
#
loop_
_entity.id
_entity.type
_entity.pdbx_description
1 polymer ?
#
loop_
_entity_poly.entity_id
_entity_poly.type
_entity_poly.pdbx_seq_one_letter_code
_entity_poly.pdbx_strand_id
1 'polypeptide(L)' 'MKIDRELDLKGEVCPFTFVKSKLILEQMEPGQILRVILDYKPSVENVPKSMREEGQEVLEVKQIGENLWEVIVRKVR' A
#
# COMPACT_ATOMS: atom_id res chain seq x y z
N MET A 1 -14.00 3.39 8.39
CA MET A 1 -13.31 3.47 7.09
C MET A 1 -13.61 2.19 6.32
N LYS A 2 -14.07 2.25 5.08
CA LYS A 2 -14.33 1.06 4.26
C LYS A 2 -13.09 0.80 3.39
N ILE A 3 -12.61 -0.43 3.35
CA ILE A 3 -11.57 -0.86 2.42
C ILE A 3 -12.26 -1.32 1.13
N ASP A 4 -11.87 -0.76 -0.01
CA ASP A 4 -12.44 -1.11 -1.32
C ASP A 4 -11.66 -2.22 -2.01
N ARG A 5 -10.34 -2.27 -1.81
CA ARG A 5 -9.48 -3.35 -2.28
C ARG A 5 -8.41 -3.72 -1.25
N GLU A 6 -8.02 -4.97 -1.26
CA GLU A 6 -6.90 -5.49 -0.46
C GLU A 6 -5.88 -6.15 -1.39
N LEU A 7 -4.59 -5.95 -1.10
CA LEU A 7 -3.48 -6.51 -1.83
C LEU A 7 -2.48 -7.12 -0.85
N ASP A 8 -2.34 -8.44 -0.89
CA ASP A 8 -1.40 -9.20 -0.09
C ASP A 8 -0.09 -9.38 -0.85
N LEU A 9 0.99 -8.80 -0.33
CA LEU A 9 2.33 -8.83 -0.93
C LEU A 9 3.35 -9.49 -0.01
N LYS A 10 2.90 -10.40 0.86
CA LYS A 10 3.82 -11.26 1.63
C LYS A 10 4.75 -12.03 0.68
N GLY A 11 6.04 -12.09 1.03
CA GLY A 11 7.08 -12.75 0.25
C GLY A 11 7.55 -11.95 -0.97
N GLU A 12 6.95 -10.79 -1.26
CA GLU A 12 7.35 -9.91 -2.35
C GLU A 12 8.38 -8.89 -1.86
N VAL A 13 9.40 -8.68 -2.69
CA VAL A 13 10.47 -7.72 -2.41
C VAL A 13 10.39 -6.52 -3.34
N CYS A 14 11.05 -5.42 -2.96
CA CYS A 14 11.20 -4.27 -3.83
C CYS A 14 11.87 -4.65 -5.17
N PRO A 15 11.48 -4.04 -6.30
CA PRO A 15 10.50 -2.96 -6.43
C PRO A 15 9.04 -3.45 -6.62
N PHE A 16 8.80 -4.76 -6.65
CA PHE A 16 7.50 -5.32 -7.03
C PHE A 16 6.37 -4.94 -6.07
N THR A 17 6.69 -4.75 -4.79
CA THR A 17 5.73 -4.32 -3.78
C THR A 17 5.08 -2.98 -4.13
N PHE A 18 5.89 -2.02 -4.59
CA PHE A 18 5.39 -0.73 -5.06
C PHE A 18 4.67 -0.85 -6.41
N VAL A 19 5.27 -1.53 -7.39
CA VAL A 19 4.70 -1.67 -8.74
C VAL A 19 3.30 -2.30 -8.70
N LYS A 20 3.12 -3.40 -7.98
CA LYS A 20 1.82 -4.07 -7.85
C LYS A 20 0.80 -3.18 -7.16
N SER A 21 1.20 -2.50 -6.09
CA SER A 21 0.31 -1.57 -5.37
C SER A 21 -0.14 -0.41 -6.26
N LYS A 22 0.77 0.15 -7.07
CA LYS A 22 0.47 1.22 -8.03
C LYS A 22 -0.51 0.74 -9.12
N LEU A 23 -0.27 -0.41 -9.73
CA LEU A 23 -1.15 -0.97 -10.77
C LEU A 23 -2.58 -1.20 -10.27
N ILE A 24 -2.75 -1.59 -9.00
CA ILE A 24 -4.08 -1.72 -8.40
C ILE A 24 -4.72 -0.35 -8.19
N LEU A 25 -3.98 0.64 -7.67
CA LEU A 25 -4.48 2.00 -7.51
C LEU A 25 -4.87 2.67 -8.84
N GLU A 26 -4.16 2.38 -9.92
CA GLU A 26 -4.51 2.87 -11.27
C GLU A 26 -5.83 2.31 -11.80
N GLN A 27 -6.28 1.17 -11.28
CA GLN A 27 -7.57 0.55 -11.61
C GLN A 27 -8.69 0.93 -10.62
N MET A 28 -8.41 1.83 -9.67
CA MET A 28 -9.35 2.27 -8.64
C MET A 28 -9.84 3.68 -8.93
N GLU A 29 -11.06 3.95 -8.49
CA GLU A 29 -11.66 5.27 -8.59
C GLU A 29 -11.11 6.21 -7.49
N PRO A 30 -10.97 7.51 -7.77
CA PRO A 30 -10.64 8.50 -6.74
C PRO A 30 -11.56 8.40 -5.52
N GLY A 31 -10.97 8.48 -4.33
CA GLY A 31 -11.64 8.30 -3.05
C GLY A 31 -11.63 6.85 -2.52
N GLN A 32 -11.39 5.85 -3.37
CA GLN A 32 -11.31 4.45 -2.92
C GLN A 32 -10.06 4.17 -2.10
N ILE A 33 -10.18 3.18 -1.20
CA ILE A 33 -9.13 2.84 -0.24
C ILE A 33 -8.56 1.45 -0.52
N LEU A 34 -7.23 1.40 -0.71
CA LEU A 34 -6.44 0.18 -0.85
C LEU A 34 -5.75 -0.16 0.47
N ARG A 35 -5.89 -1.40 0.91
CA ARG A 35 -5.08 -1.99 1.98
C ARG A 35 -3.98 -2.84 1.36
N VAL A 36 -2.72 -2.57 1.71
CA VAL A 36 -1.55 -3.33 1.26
C VAL A 36 -0.93 -4.04 2.45
N ILE A 37 -0.75 -5.36 2.38
CA ILE A 37 -0.12 -6.17 3.41
C ILE A 37 1.32 -6.47 2.99
N LEU A 38 2.27 -6.18 3.88
CA LEU A 38 3.71 -6.31 3.64
C LEU A 38 4.35 -7.08 4.80
N ASP A 39 5.36 -7.90 4.52
CA ASP A 39 6.14 -8.64 5.53
C ASP A 39 7.63 -8.26 5.57
N TYR A 40 8.05 -7.33 4.71
CA TYR A 40 9.43 -6.88 4.63
C TYR A 40 9.59 -5.42 5.06
N LYS A 41 10.38 -5.18 6.11
CA LYS A 41 10.55 -3.85 6.73
C LYS A 41 10.94 -2.74 5.74
N PRO A 42 11.90 -2.93 4.81
CA PRO A 42 12.19 -1.91 3.79
C PRO A 42 11.03 -1.59 2.86
N SER A 43 10.12 -2.54 2.60
CA SER A 43 8.90 -2.25 1.82
C SER A 43 7.96 -1.32 2.60
N VAL A 44 7.89 -1.46 3.92
CA VAL A 44 7.06 -0.61 4.79
C VAL A 44 7.54 0.83 4.82
N GLU A 45 8.83 1.08 4.63
CA GLU A 45 9.37 2.45 4.54
C GLU A 45 9.19 3.03 3.12
N ASN A 46 9.45 2.22 2.09
CA ASN A 46 9.47 2.70 0.71
C ASN A 46 8.08 2.82 0.09
N VAL A 47 7.18 1.85 0.30
CA VAL A 47 5.85 1.88 -0.32
C VAL A 47 5.06 3.13 0.07
N PRO A 48 4.92 3.50 1.36
CA PRO A 48 4.24 4.73 1.73
C PRO A 48 4.90 5.99 1.17
N LYS A 49 6.23 6.02 1.07
CA LYS A 49 6.96 7.16 0.50
C LYS A 49 6.64 7.32 -0.98
N SER A 50 6.79 6.25 -1.76
CA SER A 50 6.51 6.27 -3.20
C SER A 50 5.03 6.54 -3.49
N MET A 51 4.10 6.08 -2.65
CA MET A 51 2.68 6.43 -2.79
C MET A 51 2.42 7.93 -2.64
N ARG A 52 3.06 8.58 -1.68
CA ARG A 52 2.96 10.05 -1.51
C ARG A 52 3.58 10.79 -2.69
N GLU A 53 4.73 10.32 -3.18
CA GLU A 53 5.40 10.88 -4.37
C GLU A 53 4.54 10.75 -5.64
N GLU A 54 3.77 9.68 -5.75
CA GLU A 54 2.76 9.46 -6.80
C GLU A 54 1.46 10.26 -6.59
N GLY A 55 1.41 11.13 -5.58
CA GLY A 55 0.28 11.99 -5.28
C GLY A 55 -0.91 11.27 -4.64
N GLN A 56 -0.69 10.10 -4.03
CA GLN A 56 -1.70 9.36 -3.30
C GLN A 56 -1.65 9.71 -1.81
N GLU A 57 -2.75 9.51 -1.09
CA GLU A 57 -2.84 9.81 0.34
C GLU A 57 -2.62 8.54 1.14
N VAL A 58 -1.53 8.48 1.91
CA VAL A 58 -1.30 7.38 2.87
C VAL A 58 -2.03 7.71 4.16
N LEU A 59 -3.07 6.93 4.48
CA LEU A 59 -3.91 7.12 5.65
C LEU A 59 -3.30 6.49 6.91
N GLU A 60 -2.70 5.32 6.79
CA GLU A 60 -2.19 4.57 7.93
C GLU A 60 -1.03 3.65 7.51
N VAL A 61 -0.05 3.49 8.41
CA VAL A 61 0.97 2.45 8.34
C VAL A 61 1.04 1.82 9.72
N LYS A 62 0.70 0.53 9.83
CA LYS A 62 0.55 -0.13 11.12
C LYS A 62 1.16 -1.52 11.10
N GLN A 63 1.89 -1.85 12.17
CA GLN A 63 2.35 -3.21 12.41
C GLN A 63 1.20 -4.03 13.00
N ILE A 64 0.89 -5.15 12.37
CA ILE A 64 -0.21 -6.06 12.74
C ILE A 64 0.28 -7.45 13.15
N GLY A 65 1.60 -7.70 13.10
CA GLY A 65 2.24 -8.93 13.56
C GLY A 65 3.76 -8.78 13.64
N GLU A 66 4.46 -9.85 14.02
CA GLU A 66 5.91 -9.85 14.27
C GLU A 66 6.71 -9.33 13.06
N ASN A 67 6.34 -9.77 11.85
CA ASN A 67 6.87 -9.27 10.59
C ASN A 67 5.73 -9.03 9.60
N LEU A 68 4.66 -8.35 10.05
CA LEU A 68 3.52 -8.06 9.19
C LEU A 68 3.02 -6.65 9.42
N TRP A 69 2.86 -5.92 8.33
CA TRP A 69 2.40 -4.54 8.31
C TRP A 69 1.27 -4.37 7.32
N GLU A 70 0.37 -3.46 7.64
CA GLU A 70 -0.60 -2.93 6.70
C GLU A 70 -0.30 -1.48 6.39
N VAL A 71 -0.44 -1.12 5.11
CA VAL A 71 -0.38 0.24 4.61
C VAL A 71 -1.74 0.53 3.98
N ILE A 72 -2.41 1.56 4.49
CA ILE A 72 -3.69 2.03 3.96
C ILE A 72 -3.43 3.25 3.09
N VAL A 73 -3.87 3.18 1.83
CA VAL A 73 -3.70 4.25 0.84
C VAL A 73 -5.06 4.61 0.25
N ARG A 74 -5.39 5.89 0.19
CA ARG A 74 -6.53 6.42 -0.56
C ARG A 74 -6.06 6.90 -1.92
N LYS A 75 -6.77 6.45 -2.97
CA LYS A 75 -6.63 6.97 -4.33
C LYS A 75 -7.09 8.43 -4.36
N VAL A 76 -6.20 9.36 -4.69
CA VAL A 76 -6.53 10.81 -4.74
C VAL A 76 -6.80 11.27 -6.16
N ARG A 77 -6.03 10.77 -7.11
CA ARG A 77 -6.09 11.10 -8.54
C ARG A 77 -5.95 9.83 -9.34
#